data_AF-A0A453FCL9-F1
#
_entry.id   AF-A0A453FCL9-F1
#
_cell.length_a   1.000
_cell.length_b   1.000
_cell.length_c   1.000
_cell.angle_alpha   90.00
_cell.angle_beta   90.00
_cell.angle_gamma   90.00
#
_symmetry.space_group_name_H-M   'P 1'
#
loop_
_entity.id
_entity.type
_entity.pdbx_description
1 polymer ?
#
loop_
_entity_poly.entity_id
_entity_poly.type
_entity_poly.pdbx_seq_one_letter_code
_entity_poly.pdbx_strand_id
1 'polypeptide(L)'
;MYWESISNLVEPGGLVVITSCNHTKDELLQEVEEFGMRKFGKEDADRGAGDSHQIFRYLDHVQTYPTIMFGGVEGSQVCTVAFQRV
;
A
#
# COMPACT_ATOMS: atom_id res chain seq x y z
N MET A 1 9.98 -4.64 4.67
CA MET A 1 11.22 -3.82 4.63
C MET A 1 10.93 -2.39 4.16
N TYR A 2 10.27 -2.16 3.01
CA TYR A 2 9.97 -0.78 2.56
C TYR A 2 8.93 -0.05 3.41
N TRP A 3 7.84 -0.72 3.79
CA TRP A 3 6.77 -0.10 4.60
C TRP A 3 7.24 0.44 5.95
N GLU A 4 8.24 -0.20 6.55
CA GLU A 4 8.86 0.27 7.79
C GLU A 4 9.57 1.61 7.59
N SER A 5 10.46 1.68 6.59
CA SER A 5 11.16 2.91 6.24
C SER A 5 10.20 4.03 5.85
N ILE A 6 9.19 3.74 5.03
CA ILE A 6 8.18 4.73 4.60
C ILE A 6 7.39 5.23 5.83
N SER A 7 7.03 4.34 6.77
CA SER A 7 6.30 4.73 7.98
C SER A 7 7.07 5.67 8.90
N ASN A 8 8.40 5.64 8.85
CA ASN A 8 9.29 6.52 9.61
C ASN A 8 9.63 7.82 8.86
N LEU A 9 9.36 7.87 7.54
CA LEU A 9 9.68 9.02 6.68
C LEU A 9 8.47 9.93 6.43
N VAL A 10 7.26 9.38 6.54
CA VAL A 10 6.00 10.08 6.24
C VAL A 10 5.27 10.36 7.55
N GLU A 11 5.05 11.65 7.82
CA GLU A 11 4.26 12.12 8.96
C GLU A 11 2.79 11.66 8.87
N PRO A 12 2.08 11.48 10.01
CA PRO A 12 0.65 11.25 10.02
C PRO A 12 -0.12 12.30 9.20
N GLY A 13 -1.08 11.84 8.41
CA GLY A 13 -1.80 12.61 7.41
C GLY A 13 -1.09 12.71 6.04
N GLY A 14 0.20 12.38 5.96
CA GLY A 14 0.99 12.42 4.73
C GLY A 14 0.59 11.34 3.71
N LEU A 15 0.94 11.57 2.44
CA LEU A 15 0.55 10.72 1.31
C LEU A 15 1.74 9.93 0.77
N VAL A 16 1.48 8.67 0.43
CA VAL A 16 2.41 7.78 -0.29
C VAL A 16 1.73 7.38 -1.58
N VAL A 17 2.37 7.66 -2.71
CA VAL A 17 1.91 7.23 -4.04
C VAL A 17 2.93 6.26 -4.60
N ILE A 18 2.51 5.02 -4.86
CA ILE A 18 3.34 3.99 -5.47
C ILE A 18 2.89 3.82 -6.91
N THR A 19 3.82 3.90 -7.86
CA THR A 19 3.59 3.48 -9.25
C THR A 19 4.49 2.28 -9.54
N SER A 20 3.89 1.15 -9.92
CA SER A 20 4.60 -0.13 -10.10
C SER A 20 4.15 -0.80 -11.39
N CYS A 21 5.08 -1.48 -12.07
CA CYS A 21 4.77 -2.43 -13.14
C CYS A 21 4.97 -3.90 -12.69
N ASN A 22 5.23 -4.11 -11.40
CA ASN A 22 5.54 -5.42 -10.82
C ASN A 22 4.48 -5.92 -9.86
N HIS A 23 3.57 -5.04 -9.42
CA HIS A 23 2.51 -5.38 -8.48
C HIS A 23 1.18 -4.89 -9.02
N THR A 24 0.12 -5.56 -8.59
CA THR A 24 -1.26 -5.11 -8.71
C THR A 24 -1.64 -4.24 -7.52
N LYS A 25 -2.78 -3.55 -7.63
CA LYS A 25 -3.35 -2.78 -6.51
C LYS A 25 -3.59 -3.69 -5.30
N ASP A 26 -4.18 -4.85 -5.51
CA ASP A 26 -4.60 -5.74 -4.42
C ASP A 26 -3.40 -6.36 -3.68
N GLU A 27 -2.31 -6.69 -4.40
CA GLU A 27 -1.05 -7.11 -3.78
C GLU A 27 -0.47 -6.02 -2.87
N LEU A 28 -0.47 -4.76 -3.31
CA LEU A 28 0.01 -3.64 -2.48
C LEU A 28 -0.87 -3.41 -1.25
N LEU A 29 -2.20 -3.58 -1.37
CA LEU A 29 -3.10 -3.50 -0.21
C LEU A 29 -2.79 -4.59 0.82
N GLN A 30 -2.63 -5.83 0.36
CA GLN A 30 -2.29 -6.96 1.22
C GLN A 30 -0.97 -6.73 1.95
N GLU A 31 0.07 -6.25 1.26
CA GLU A 31 1.36 -5.97 1.90
C GLU A 31 1.27 -4.93 3.03
N VAL A 32 0.44 -3.89 2.84
CA VAL A 32 0.20 -2.86 3.86
C VAL A 32 -0.51 -3.44 5.07
N GLU A 33 -1.53 -4.26 4.85
CA GLU A 33 -2.27 -4.93 5.93
C GLU A 33 -1.34 -5.87 6.72
N GLU A 34 -0.58 -6.72 6.04
CA GLU A 34 0.40 -7.60 6.66
C GLU A 34 1.49 -6.84 7.43
N PHE A 35 1.89 -5.65 6.94
CA PHE A 35 2.83 -4.80 7.65
C PHE A 35 2.22 -4.23 8.93
N GLY A 36 0.98 -3.74 8.88
CA GLY A 36 0.24 -3.28 10.06
C GLY A 36 0.17 -4.38 11.11
N MET A 37 -0.33 -5.57 10.74
CA MET A 37 -0.42 -6.71 11.66
C MET A 37 0.93 -7.10 12.27
N ARG A 38 2.03 -7.08 11.50
CA ARG A 38 3.37 -7.40 12.02
C ARG A 38 3.91 -6.37 12.99
N LYS A 39 3.64 -5.08 12.74
CA LYS A 39 4.14 -3.99 13.59
C LYS A 39 3.39 -3.97 14.94
N PHE A 40 2.07 -4.13 14.91
CA PHE A 40 1.26 -4.14 16.13
C PHE A 40 1.23 -5.50 16.84
N GLY A 41 1.33 -6.62 16.13
CA GLY A 41 1.47 -7.95 16.76
C GLY A 41 2.75 -8.13 17.58
N LYS A 42 3.74 -7.23 17.43
CA LYS A 42 4.89 -7.09 18.32
C LYS A 42 4.64 -6.17 19.53
N GLU A 43 3.65 -5.29 19.47
CA GLU A 43 3.33 -4.26 20.47
C GLU A 43 2.10 -4.63 21.34
N ASP A 44 1.15 -5.42 20.83
CA ASP A 44 -0.08 -5.87 21.53
C ASP A 44 0.15 -6.93 22.61
N ALA A 45 1.39 -7.32 22.87
CA ALA A 45 1.70 -8.04 24.11
C ALA A 45 1.44 -7.17 25.36
N ASP A 46 1.19 -5.86 25.22
CA ASP A 46 1.01 -4.96 26.38
C ASP A 46 -0.33 -4.19 26.47
N ARG A 47 -1.13 -3.95 25.41
CA ARG A 47 -2.37 -3.13 25.55
C ARG A 47 -3.53 -3.56 24.65
N GLY A 48 -4.71 -3.64 25.26
CA GLY A 48 -5.92 -4.26 24.73
C GLY A 48 -6.46 -3.64 23.43
N ALA A 49 -7.09 -4.53 22.66
CA ALA A 49 -7.64 -4.35 21.33
C ALA A 49 -8.55 -3.12 21.18
N GLY A 50 -8.06 -2.14 20.43
CA GLY A 50 -8.85 -1.15 19.72
C GLY A 50 -8.44 -1.15 18.24
N ASP A 51 -9.29 -0.59 17.38
CA ASP A 51 -9.25 -0.52 15.91
C ASP A 51 -8.01 0.22 15.31
N SER A 52 -6.89 0.23 16.01
CA SER A 52 -5.72 1.10 15.80
C SER A 52 -4.57 0.45 15.02
N HIS A 53 -4.80 -0.68 14.35
CA HIS A 53 -3.74 -1.49 13.72
C HIS A 53 -3.37 -1.06 12.29
N GLN A 54 -3.96 0.03 11.81
CA GLN A 54 -3.73 0.53 10.46
C GLN A 54 -2.66 1.63 10.49
N ILE A 55 -1.55 1.43 9.77
CA ILE A 55 -0.46 2.42 9.64
C ILE A 55 -0.63 3.26 8.39
N PHE A 56 -1.10 2.62 7.32
CA PHE A 56 -1.44 3.26 6.06
C PHE A 56 -2.86 2.86 5.68
N ARG A 57 -3.66 3.85 5.33
CA ARG A 57 -5.03 3.69 4.84
C ARG A 57 -5.04 3.87 3.34
N TYR A 58 -5.66 2.95 2.61
CA TYR A 58 -5.93 3.13 1.18
C TYR A 58 -6.76 4.39 0.95
N LEU A 59 -6.37 5.22 -0.02
CA LEU A 59 -7.13 6.39 -0.44
C LEU A 59 -7.78 6.18 -1.80
N ASP A 60 -6.97 5.94 -2.83
CA ASP A 60 -7.44 5.78 -4.20
C ASP A 60 -6.39 5.08 -5.06
N HIS A 61 -6.75 4.73 -6.30
CA HIS A 61 -5.84 4.28 -7.34
C HIS A 61 -6.29 4.77 -8.71
N VAL A 62 -5.37 4.77 -9.68
CA VAL A 62 -5.74 5.01 -11.07
C VAL A 62 -6.55 3.82 -11.57
N GLN A 63 -7.80 4.07 -11.95
CA GLN A 63 -8.75 3.01 -12.33
C GLN A 63 -8.57 2.52 -13.76
N THR A 64 -8.00 3.34 -14.64
CA THR A 64 -7.79 3.00 -16.05
C THR A 64 -6.45 3.49 -16.53
N TYR A 65 -5.70 2.60 -17.18
CA TYR A 65 -4.47 2.92 -17.89
C TYR A 65 -4.69 2.75 -19.38
N PRO A 66 -4.03 3.57 -20.22
CA PRO A 66 -4.00 3.32 -21.65
C PRO A 66 -3.26 2.01 -21.92
N THR A 67 -4.00 0.96 -22.30
CA THR A 67 -3.41 -0.27 -22.79
C THR A 67 -2.85 -0.04 -24.20
N ILE A 68 -1.58 -0.39 -24.42
CA ILE A 68 -0.98 -0.40 -25.76
C ILE A 68 -0.89 -1.85 -26.23
N MET A 69 -1.56 -2.16 -27.34
CA MET A 69 -1.52 -3.50 -27.94
C MET A 69 -0.40 -3.58 -28.99
N PHE A 70 0.53 -4.53 -28.84
CA PHE A 70 1.54 -4.82 -29.86
C PHE A 70 1.40 -6.28 -30.32
N GLY A 71 1.10 -6.48 -31.61
CA GLY A 71 0.95 -7.83 -32.18
C GLY A 71 -0.20 -8.65 -31.59
N GLY A 72 -1.24 -8.00 -31.07
CA GLY A 72 -2.37 -8.67 -30.40
C GLY A 72 -2.13 -9.02 -28.93
N VAL A 73 -0.97 -8.67 -28.38
CA VAL A 73 -0.65 -8.82 -26.96
C VAL A 73 -0.86 -7.48 -26.25
N GLU A 74 -1.59 -7.52 -25.14
CA GLU A 74 -1.78 -6.38 -24.24
C GLU A 74 -0.47 -6.00 -23.54
N GLY A 75 -0.02 -4.77 -23.76
CA GLY A 75 1.18 -4.20 -23.16
C GLY A 75 0.91 -3.54 -21.81
N SER A 76 1.93 -3.60 -20.94
CA SER A 76 2.10 -2.96 -19.63
C SER A 76 0.86 -2.85 -18.71
N GLN A 77 0.88 -3.66 -17.64
CA GLN A 77 -0.03 -3.56 -16.50
C GLN A 77 0.64 -2.74 -15.38
N VAL A 78 0.66 -1.42 -15.53
CA VAL A 78 1.07 -0.52 -14.44
C VAL A 78 -0.07 -0.39 -13.44
N CYS A 79 0.26 -0.29 -12.15
CA CYS A 79 -0.65 0.18 -11.12
C CYS A 79 -0.08 1.44 -10.43
N THR A 80 -0.97 2.33 -10.00
CA THR A 80 -0.64 3.52 -9.20
C THR A 80 -1.65 3.59 -8.09
N VAL A 81 -1.18 3.47 -6.85
CA VAL A 81 -2.02 3.41 -5.65
C VAL A 81 -1.56 4.48 -4.67
N ALA A 82 -2.52 5.16 -4.06
CA ALA A 82 -2.31 6.17 -3.04
C ALA A 82 -2.73 5.66 -1.66
N PHE A 83 -1.89 5.91 -0.67
CA PHE A 83 -2.12 5.61 0.73
C PHE A 83 -1.94 6.86 1.57
N GLN A 84 -2.71 6.99 2.66
CA GLN A 84 -2.50 7.99 3.69
C GLN A 84 -1.86 7.35 4.92
N ARG A 85 -0.82 7.98 5.46
CA ARG A 85 -0.32 7.64 6.80
C ARG A 85 -1.38 8.07 7.83
N VAL A 86 -1.86 7.13 8.64
CA VAL A 86 -2.84 7.39 9.72
C VAL A 86 -2.19 7.76 11.05
#